data_AF-A0A7V2CWT7-F1
#
_entry.id   AF-A0A7V2CWT7-F1
#
_cell.length_a   1.000
_cell.length_b   1.000
_cell.length_c   1.000
_cell.angle_alpha   90.00
_cell.angle_beta   90.00
_cell.angle_gamma   90.00
#
_symmetry.space_group_name_H-M   'P 1'
#
loop_
_entity.id
_entity.type
_entity.pdbx_description
1 polymer ?
#
loop_
_entity_poly.entity_id
_entity_poly.type
_entity_poly.pdbx_seq_one_letter_code
_entity_poly.pdbx_strand_id
1 'polypeptide(L)'
;MPWIKENYDKLALGVLALLLLACSAFILKNVAGFDATFAGVRGEVAKSTKIAAADVAPIEAALAKVAQPVLWKQKGTLFVSRPYLLKEGVLVDPLAGSDSSQLYPPVPNKWIMDNGLDIQDSSVLEQDPDDDGFSNLDEFNAQSDPRDKASHPAYLTKLKLVRIVQKPFRLLFASYTDGDFAINTLDVKQPTQFLKVGDQIAGTPYKITGFEAKKEINPSTGAEKDVSELTIENTETGKKIVLVVNVIVNSPDSFALFNYEWNKTQFQKKKDEEFILEPETDVTYKLIDIESGQAVLENLKTRKKATLRLENR
;
A
#
# COMPACT_ATOMS: atom_id res chain seq x y z
N MET A 1 93.12 30.39 7.67
CA MET A 1 94.08 31.08 6.79
C MET A 1 93.56 32.48 6.49
N PRO A 2 94.18 33.56 7.01
CA PRO A 2 93.66 34.93 6.92
C PRO A 2 93.53 35.44 5.46
N TRP A 3 94.37 34.95 4.56
CA TRP A 3 94.36 35.32 3.13
C TRP A 3 93.04 35.00 2.40
N ILE A 4 92.39 33.88 2.77
CA ILE A 4 91.14 33.42 2.16
C ILE A 4 89.96 34.35 2.50
N LYS A 5 89.99 35.00 3.68
CA LYS A 5 88.94 35.95 4.07
C LYS A 5 89.09 37.30 3.37
N GLU A 6 90.31 37.72 3.05
CA GLU A 6 90.56 38.99 2.33
C GLU A 6 90.44 38.88 0.81
N ASN A 7 90.73 37.71 0.22
CA ASN A 7 90.71 37.49 -1.24
C ASN A 7 89.71 36.40 -1.64
N TYR A 8 88.53 36.40 -1.01
CA TYR A 8 87.48 35.39 -1.25
C TYR A 8 86.94 35.44 -2.68
N ASP A 9 86.93 36.62 -3.29
CA ASP A 9 86.55 36.91 -4.67
C ASP A 9 87.45 36.19 -5.68
N LYS A 10 88.78 36.25 -5.49
CA LYS A 10 89.76 35.57 -6.35
C LYS A 10 89.69 34.05 -6.18
N LEU A 11 89.45 33.57 -4.97
CA LEU A 11 89.27 32.14 -4.71
C LEU A 11 87.96 31.62 -5.35
N ALA A 12 86.86 32.37 -5.22
CA ALA A 12 85.61 32.06 -5.88
C ALA A 12 85.76 32.05 -7.41
N LEU A 13 86.46 33.03 -7.98
CA LEU A 13 86.74 33.10 -9.42
C LEU A 13 87.59 31.90 -9.90
N GLY A 14 88.60 31.51 -9.12
CA GLY A 14 89.43 30.34 -9.41
C GLY A 14 88.67 29.02 -9.36
N VAL A 15 87.79 28.84 -8.37
CA VAL A 15 86.89 27.68 -8.29
C VAL A 15 85.91 27.66 -9.46
N LEU A 16 85.34 28.81 -9.82
CA LEU A 16 84.42 28.91 -10.94
C LEU A 16 85.10 28.58 -12.27
N ALA A 17 86.34 29.05 -12.48
CA ALA A 17 87.13 28.74 -13.67
C ALA A 17 87.44 27.24 -13.78
N LEU A 18 87.77 26.58 -12.66
CA LEU A 18 87.98 25.13 -12.63
C LEU A 18 86.70 24.35 -12.94
N LEU A 19 85.55 24.78 -12.41
CA LEU A 19 84.25 24.18 -12.74
C LEU A 19 83.92 24.34 -14.22
N LEU A 20 84.21 25.51 -14.80
CA LEU A 20 83.94 25.79 -16.22
C LEU A 20 84.81 24.91 -17.13
N LEU A 21 86.09 24.70 -16.78
CA LEU A 21 86.98 23.78 -17.48
C LEU A 21 86.49 22.33 -17.37
N ALA A 22 86.03 21.90 -16.19
CA ALA A 22 85.48 20.56 -15.99
C ALA A 22 84.20 20.33 -16.82
N CYS A 23 83.29 21.30 -16.86
CA CYS A 23 82.10 21.25 -17.72
C CYS A 23 82.47 21.22 -19.21
N SER A 24 83.44 22.01 -19.64
CA SER A 24 83.90 22.01 -21.03
C SER A 24 84.48 20.65 -21.43
N ALA A 25 85.34 20.06 -20.59
CA ALA A 25 85.88 18.72 -20.82
C ALA A 25 84.78 17.64 -20.87
N PHE A 26 83.77 17.74 -20.02
CA PHE A 26 82.62 16.83 -20.03
C PHE A 26 81.80 16.94 -21.32
N ILE A 27 81.54 18.15 -21.80
CA ILE A 27 80.82 18.39 -23.07
C ILE A 27 81.62 17.80 -24.24
N LEU A 28 82.93 18.07 -24.31
CA LEU A 28 83.79 17.55 -25.38
C LEU A 28 83.80 16.02 -25.42
N LYS A 29 83.83 15.37 -24.26
CA LYS A 29 83.75 13.90 -24.17
C LYS A 29 82.42 13.37 -24.72
N ASN A 30 81.30 14.02 -24.40
CA ASN A 30 79.98 13.60 -24.89
C ASN A 30 79.82 13.83 -26.40
N VAL A 31 80.35 14.94 -26.92
CA VAL A 31 80.34 15.22 -28.37
C VAL A 31 81.18 14.19 -29.13
N ALA A 32 82.36 13.85 -28.63
CA ALA A 32 83.22 12.84 -29.26
C ALA A 32 82.57 11.43 -29.31
N GLY A 33 81.72 11.10 -28.34
CA GLY A 33 80.97 9.83 -28.30
C GLY A 33 79.65 9.83 -29.07
N PHE A 34 79.17 10.98 -29.57
CA PHE A 34 77.85 11.12 -30.19
C PHE A 34 77.74 10.28 -31.48
N ASP A 35 78.74 10.27 -32.34
CA ASP A 35 78.67 9.47 -33.58
C ASP A 35 78.50 7.96 -33.31
N ALA A 36 79.05 7.45 -32.21
CA ALA A 36 78.89 6.04 -31.82
C ALA A 36 77.44 5.68 -31.46
N THR A 37 76.62 6.64 -30.97
CA THR A 37 75.20 6.38 -30.69
C THR A 37 74.35 6.12 -31.95
N PHE A 38 74.85 6.43 -33.14
CA PHE A 38 74.15 6.18 -34.41
C PHE A 38 74.66 4.97 -35.18
N ALA A 39 75.63 4.21 -34.63
CA ALA A 39 76.19 3.05 -35.32
C ALA A 39 75.12 1.98 -35.66
N GLY A 40 74.09 1.82 -34.84
CA GLY A 40 72.97 0.89 -35.10
C GLY A 40 71.93 1.40 -36.10
N VAL A 41 71.84 2.72 -36.33
CA VAL A 41 70.88 3.35 -37.25
C VAL A 41 71.48 3.52 -38.64
N ARG A 42 72.82 3.67 -38.74
CA ARG A 42 73.57 3.78 -40.00
C ARG A 42 73.90 2.42 -40.64
N GLY A 43 73.34 1.32 -40.14
CA GLY A 43 73.46 0.02 -40.80
C GLY A 43 72.88 0.10 -42.21
N GLU A 44 73.69 -0.22 -43.23
CA GLU A 44 73.19 -0.37 -44.59
C GLU A 44 72.04 -1.39 -44.58
N VAL A 45 70.83 -0.93 -44.89
CA VAL A 45 69.71 -1.83 -45.16
C VAL A 45 70.11 -2.66 -46.37
N ALA A 46 70.40 -3.95 -46.17
CA ALA A 46 70.67 -4.87 -47.25
C ALA A 46 69.50 -4.82 -48.23
N LYS A 47 69.74 -4.32 -49.45
CA LYS A 47 68.73 -4.27 -50.51
C LYS A 47 68.42 -5.70 -50.93
N SER A 48 67.37 -6.29 -50.36
CA SER A 48 66.83 -7.58 -50.78
C SER A 48 66.07 -7.41 -52.09
N THR A 49 66.43 -8.17 -53.12
CA THR A 49 65.74 -8.21 -54.42
C THR A 49 64.43 -9.03 -54.38
N LYS A 50 64.05 -9.56 -53.21
CA LYS A 50 62.80 -10.32 -53.03
C LYS A 50 61.78 -9.47 -52.27
N ILE A 51 60.73 -9.07 -52.98
CA ILE A 51 59.53 -8.47 -52.38
C ILE A 51 58.85 -9.57 -51.56
N ALA A 52 58.70 -9.36 -50.25
CA ALA A 52 57.94 -10.27 -49.41
C ALA A 52 56.47 -10.23 -49.83
N ALA A 53 55.83 -11.40 -49.95
CA ALA A 53 54.41 -11.49 -50.27
C ALA A 53 53.59 -10.75 -49.19
N ALA A 54 52.60 -9.96 -49.61
CA ALA A 54 51.75 -9.20 -48.70
C ALA A 54 50.94 -10.15 -47.81
N ASP A 55 50.90 -9.86 -46.51
CA ASP A 55 50.10 -10.62 -45.56
C ASP A 55 48.61 -10.27 -45.76
N VAL A 56 47.87 -11.20 -46.37
CA VAL A 56 46.44 -11.07 -46.67
C VAL A 56 45.55 -11.64 -45.56
N ALA A 57 46.13 -12.27 -44.52
CA ALA A 57 45.38 -12.83 -43.41
C ALA A 57 44.42 -11.83 -42.71
N PRO A 58 44.78 -10.54 -42.53
CA PRO A 58 43.86 -9.55 -41.95
C PRO A 58 42.64 -9.28 -42.85
N ILE A 59 42.83 -9.32 -44.17
CA ILE A 59 41.78 -9.08 -45.15
C ILE A 59 40.81 -10.26 -45.19
N GLU A 60 41.33 -11.48 -45.17
CA GLU A 60 40.52 -12.70 -45.11
C GLU A 60 39.71 -12.78 -43.79
N ALA A 61 40.33 -12.41 -42.67
CA ALA A 61 39.65 -12.33 -41.38
C ALA A 61 38.53 -11.27 -41.36
N ALA A 62 38.74 -10.13 -42.03
CA ALA A 62 37.69 -9.11 -42.19
C ALA A 62 36.55 -9.61 -43.08
N LEU A 63 36.86 -10.30 -44.19
CA LEU A 63 35.86 -10.88 -45.08
C LEU A 63 34.98 -11.91 -44.38
N ALA A 64 35.58 -12.75 -43.53
CA ALA A 64 34.86 -13.73 -42.72
C ALA A 64 33.88 -13.08 -41.73
N LYS A 65 34.25 -11.95 -41.12
CA LYS A 65 33.36 -11.17 -40.24
C LYS A 65 32.21 -10.50 -40.99
N VAL A 66 32.42 -10.11 -42.25
CA VAL A 66 31.37 -9.54 -43.09
C VAL A 66 30.39 -10.63 -43.56
N ALA A 67 30.88 -11.85 -43.83
CA ALA A 67 30.04 -12.98 -44.22
C ALA A 67 29.08 -13.45 -43.10
N GLN A 68 29.44 -13.23 -41.84
CA GLN A 68 28.56 -13.44 -40.68
C GLN A 68 28.34 -12.12 -39.93
N PRO A 69 27.49 -11.23 -40.44
CA PRO A 69 27.22 -9.99 -39.75
C PRO A 69 26.63 -10.31 -38.38
N VAL A 70 27.09 -9.59 -37.36
CA VAL A 70 26.53 -9.69 -36.01
C VAL A 70 25.08 -9.23 -36.08
N LEU A 71 24.15 -10.19 -36.04
CA LEU A 71 22.73 -9.91 -35.98
C LEU A 71 22.38 -9.46 -34.57
N TRP A 72 21.79 -8.27 -34.47
CA TRP A 72 21.30 -7.73 -33.21
C TRP A 72 20.17 -8.61 -32.67
N LYS A 73 20.39 -9.21 -31.49
CA LYS A 73 19.43 -10.12 -30.86
C LYS A 73 18.48 -9.45 -29.85
N GLN A 74 18.70 -8.17 -29.51
CA GLN A 74 17.82 -7.46 -28.58
C GLN A 74 16.57 -6.92 -29.28
N LYS A 75 15.41 -7.19 -28.68
CA LYS A 75 14.14 -6.52 -29.02
C LYS A 75 14.17 -5.12 -28.40
N GLY A 76 14.36 -4.07 -29.20
CA GLY A 76 14.35 -2.68 -28.76
C GLY A 76 14.59 -1.71 -29.91
N THR A 77 14.05 -0.49 -29.82
CA THR A 77 14.27 0.57 -30.80
C THR A 77 15.65 1.22 -30.58
N LEU A 78 16.45 1.38 -31.65
CA LEU A 78 17.79 1.96 -31.58
C LEU A 78 17.82 3.47 -31.25
N PHE A 79 16.65 4.12 -31.27
CA PHE A 79 16.50 5.56 -31.12
C PHE A 79 15.84 5.96 -29.81
N VAL A 80 15.64 5.02 -28.88
CA VAL A 80 15.03 5.30 -27.57
C VAL A 80 15.96 4.77 -26.49
N SER A 81 16.40 5.65 -25.60
CA SER A 81 17.15 5.26 -24.41
C SER A 81 16.27 4.42 -23.49
N ARG A 82 16.81 3.33 -22.94
CA ARG A 82 16.15 2.61 -21.85
C ARG A 82 16.24 3.43 -20.57
N PRO A 83 15.12 3.70 -19.87
CA PRO A 83 15.18 4.35 -18.57
C PRO A 83 15.85 3.42 -17.56
N TYR A 84 16.76 3.94 -16.75
CA TYR A 84 17.36 3.23 -15.62
C TYR A 84 17.16 4.07 -14.37
N LEU A 85 16.77 3.42 -13.28
CA LEU A 85 16.54 4.05 -11.99
C LEU A 85 17.59 3.56 -10.99
N LEU A 86 18.17 4.49 -10.24
CA LEU A 86 19.15 4.15 -9.21
C LEU A 86 18.41 3.84 -7.91
N LYS A 87 18.39 2.58 -7.49
CA LYS A 87 17.82 2.12 -6.22
C LYS A 87 18.93 1.49 -5.39
N GLU A 88 19.19 2.05 -4.21
CA GLU A 88 20.20 1.52 -3.26
C GLU A 88 21.60 1.30 -3.90
N GLY A 89 21.99 2.17 -4.83
CA GLY A 89 23.27 2.09 -5.54
C GLY A 89 23.30 1.10 -6.72
N VAL A 90 22.18 0.44 -7.02
CA VAL A 90 22.02 -0.48 -8.15
C VAL A 90 21.15 0.17 -9.23
N LEU A 91 21.60 0.09 -10.48
CA LEU A 91 20.80 0.52 -11.63
C LEU A 91 19.76 -0.57 -11.96
N VAL A 92 18.49 -0.20 -11.86
CA VAL A 92 17.34 -1.06 -12.13
C VAL A 92 16.70 -0.61 -13.44
N ASP A 93 16.51 -1.54 -14.37
CA ASP A 93 15.70 -1.34 -15.58
C ASP A 93 14.23 -1.65 -15.24
N PRO A 94 13.34 -0.66 -15.16
CA PRO A 94 11.93 -0.88 -14.78
C PRO A 94 11.17 -1.69 -15.84
N LEU A 95 11.69 -1.82 -17.06
CA LEU A 95 11.07 -2.55 -18.18
C LEU A 95 11.65 -3.96 -18.38
N ALA A 96 12.64 -4.38 -17.58
CA ALA A 96 13.28 -5.69 -17.72
C ALA A 96 12.35 -6.88 -17.42
N GLY A 97 11.17 -6.63 -16.82
CA GLY A 97 10.11 -7.62 -16.64
C GLY A 97 10.43 -8.75 -15.65
N SER A 98 11.52 -8.62 -14.87
CA SER A 98 11.88 -9.55 -13.81
C SER A 98 11.38 -9.05 -12.45
N ASP A 99 10.86 -9.94 -11.62
CA ASP A 99 10.34 -9.59 -10.27
C ASP A 99 11.41 -8.90 -9.40
N SER A 100 12.69 -9.23 -9.60
CA SER A 100 13.82 -8.59 -8.91
C SER A 100 14.06 -7.11 -9.31
N SER A 101 13.39 -6.62 -10.36
CA SER A 101 13.42 -5.21 -10.80
C SER A 101 12.20 -4.41 -10.33
N GLN A 102 11.26 -5.04 -9.62
CA GLN A 102 10.05 -4.37 -9.17
C GLN A 102 10.37 -3.34 -8.08
N LEU A 103 9.98 -2.09 -8.33
CA LEU A 103 10.29 -0.98 -7.45
C LEU A 103 9.31 -0.90 -6.29
N TYR A 104 8.02 -1.15 -6.57
CA TYR A 104 6.92 -1.02 -5.61
C TYR A 104 6.05 -2.30 -5.56
N PRO A 105 6.52 -3.38 -4.92
CA PRO A 105 5.67 -4.55 -4.67
C PRO A 105 4.40 -4.18 -3.88
N PRO A 106 3.22 -4.73 -4.22
CA PRO A 106 2.96 -5.79 -5.22
C PRO A 106 2.69 -5.29 -6.66
N VAL A 107 2.72 -3.98 -6.91
CA VAL A 107 2.33 -3.39 -8.22
C VAL A 107 3.47 -3.47 -9.25
N PRO A 108 3.26 -4.06 -10.44
CA PRO A 108 4.30 -4.13 -11.47
C PRO A 108 4.67 -2.74 -12.01
N ASN A 109 5.96 -2.50 -12.22
CA ASN A 109 6.46 -1.25 -12.81
C ASN A 109 5.78 -0.90 -14.13
N LYS A 110 5.49 -1.92 -14.96
CA LYS A 110 4.78 -1.75 -16.23
C LYS A 110 3.40 -1.13 -16.04
N TRP A 111 2.64 -1.53 -15.01
CA TRP A 111 1.33 -0.96 -14.75
C TRP A 111 1.43 0.51 -14.36
N ILE A 112 2.39 0.88 -13.51
CA ILE A 112 2.64 2.27 -13.11
C ILE A 112 2.97 3.13 -14.35
N MET A 113 3.84 2.64 -15.22
CA MET A 113 4.25 3.34 -16.43
C MET A 113 3.13 3.41 -17.49
N ASP A 114 2.38 2.32 -17.69
CA ASP A 114 1.29 2.28 -18.67
C ASP A 114 0.15 3.24 -18.28
N ASN A 115 -0.11 3.42 -16.98
CA ASN A 115 -1.07 4.40 -16.45
C ASN A 115 -0.47 5.81 -16.28
N GLY A 116 0.76 6.06 -16.77
CA GLY A 116 1.38 7.38 -16.74
C GLY A 116 1.61 7.94 -15.33
N LEU A 117 1.79 7.07 -14.34
CA LEU A 117 2.14 7.44 -12.97
C LEU A 117 3.64 7.66 -12.84
N ASP A 118 4.06 8.52 -11.91
CA ASP A 118 5.48 8.80 -11.70
C ASP A 118 6.17 7.66 -10.93
N ILE A 119 6.84 6.78 -11.67
CA ILE A 119 7.61 5.67 -11.11
C ILE A 119 8.82 6.12 -10.25
N GLN A 120 9.26 7.38 -10.37
CA GLN A 120 10.36 7.91 -9.57
C GLN A 120 9.90 8.33 -8.16
N ASP A 121 8.60 8.56 -7.99
CA ASP A 121 8.04 8.95 -6.70
C ASP A 121 7.88 7.74 -5.78
N SER A 122 8.53 7.81 -4.62
CA SER A 122 8.45 6.76 -3.60
C SER A 122 7.02 6.54 -3.06
N SER A 123 6.17 7.56 -3.13
CA SER A 123 4.79 7.57 -2.65
C SER A 123 3.77 7.24 -3.74
N VAL A 124 4.21 6.86 -4.94
CA VAL A 124 3.33 6.63 -6.10
C VAL A 124 2.15 5.71 -5.80
N LEU A 125 2.29 4.72 -4.92
CA LEU A 125 1.19 3.80 -4.58
C LEU A 125 0.09 4.42 -3.71
N GLU A 126 0.41 5.46 -2.93
CA GLU A 126 -0.49 6.14 -2.01
C GLU A 126 -1.17 7.37 -2.64
N GLN A 127 -0.72 7.77 -3.83
CA GLN A 127 -1.26 8.91 -4.55
C GLN A 127 -2.63 8.58 -5.15
N ASP A 128 -3.40 9.67 -5.32
CA ASP A 128 -4.73 9.71 -5.91
C ASP A 128 -4.70 10.81 -6.99
N PRO A 129 -4.35 10.48 -8.25
CA PRO A 129 -4.16 11.46 -9.31
C PRO A 129 -5.45 12.11 -9.83
N ASP A 130 -6.62 11.51 -9.61
CA ASP A 130 -7.92 11.99 -10.10
C ASP A 130 -8.88 12.48 -8.98
N ASP A 131 -8.36 12.53 -7.75
CA ASP A 131 -9.00 13.04 -6.54
C ASP A 131 -10.35 12.36 -6.28
N ASP A 132 -10.45 11.06 -6.52
CA ASP A 132 -11.66 10.27 -6.30
C ASP A 132 -11.71 9.58 -4.92
N GLY A 133 -10.61 9.64 -4.17
CA GLY A 133 -10.41 9.09 -2.83
C GLY A 133 -9.90 7.64 -2.80
N PHE A 134 -9.52 7.08 -3.95
CA PHE A 134 -8.83 5.80 -4.06
C PHE A 134 -7.35 6.00 -4.35
N SER A 135 -6.52 5.15 -3.74
CA SER A 135 -5.09 5.18 -4.01
C SER A 135 -4.77 4.33 -5.23
N ASN A 136 -3.67 4.63 -5.91
CA ASN A 136 -3.17 3.81 -7.02
C ASN A 136 -3.05 2.31 -6.67
N LEU A 137 -2.75 1.98 -5.40
CA LEU A 137 -2.75 0.60 -4.92
C LEU A 137 -4.16 -0.02 -4.85
N ASP A 138 -5.16 0.73 -4.37
CA ASP A 138 -6.54 0.26 -4.30
C ASP A 138 -7.09 -0.05 -5.70
N GLU A 139 -6.76 0.82 -6.65
CA GLU A 139 -7.19 0.72 -8.04
C GLU A 139 -6.50 -0.40 -8.79
N PHE A 140 -5.20 -0.60 -8.54
CA PHE A 140 -4.49 -1.78 -9.04
C PHE A 140 -5.16 -3.07 -8.58
N ASN A 141 -5.54 -3.16 -7.29
CA ASN A 141 -6.22 -4.33 -6.73
C ASN A 141 -7.63 -4.52 -7.31
N ALA A 142 -8.30 -3.42 -7.66
CA ALA A 142 -9.64 -3.43 -8.27
C ALA A 142 -9.63 -3.52 -9.80
N GLN A 143 -8.46 -3.49 -10.44
CA GLN A 143 -8.28 -3.44 -11.89
C GLN A 143 -8.96 -2.22 -12.54
N SER A 144 -8.90 -1.07 -11.87
CA SER A 144 -9.45 0.20 -12.33
C SER A 144 -8.35 1.14 -12.87
N ASP A 145 -8.73 2.32 -13.35
CA ASP A 145 -7.80 3.25 -14.03
C ASP A 145 -7.54 4.46 -13.13
N PRO A 146 -6.30 4.63 -12.63
CA PRO A 146 -5.95 5.66 -11.64
C PRO A 146 -5.93 7.10 -12.13
N ARG A 147 -6.38 7.32 -13.36
CA ARG A 147 -6.51 8.66 -13.94
C ARG A 147 -7.93 8.97 -14.38
N ASP A 148 -8.84 8.00 -14.29
CA ASP A 148 -10.23 8.16 -14.68
C ASP A 148 -11.13 8.06 -13.46
N LYS A 149 -11.62 9.22 -13.02
CA LYS A 149 -12.55 9.39 -11.91
C LYS A 149 -13.84 8.57 -12.03
N ALA A 150 -14.19 8.08 -13.22
CA ALA A 150 -15.35 7.19 -13.42
C ALA A 150 -14.99 5.70 -13.28
N SER A 151 -13.71 5.35 -13.38
CA SER A 151 -13.17 4.00 -13.33
C SER A 151 -12.56 3.76 -11.95
N HIS A 152 -13.43 3.51 -10.97
CA HIS A 152 -13.02 3.34 -9.58
C HIS A 152 -13.67 2.14 -8.89
N PRO A 153 -13.10 1.64 -7.78
CA PRO A 153 -13.73 0.61 -6.96
C PRO A 153 -15.02 1.11 -6.30
N ALA A 154 -15.88 0.20 -5.84
CA ALA A 154 -17.08 0.60 -5.11
C ALA A 154 -16.72 1.35 -3.81
N TYR A 155 -17.35 2.50 -3.55
CA TYR A 155 -17.13 3.30 -2.32
C TYR A 155 -17.32 2.50 -1.01
N LEU A 156 -18.10 1.42 -1.07
CA LEU A 156 -18.26 0.48 0.02
C LEU A 156 -16.94 -0.15 0.51
N THR A 157 -15.91 -0.27 -0.33
CA THR A 157 -14.61 -0.83 0.08
C THR A 157 -13.87 0.05 1.08
N LYS A 158 -14.17 1.36 1.11
CA LYS A 158 -13.64 2.33 2.08
C LYS A 158 -14.46 2.38 3.38
N LEU A 159 -15.55 1.60 3.49
CA LEU A 159 -16.39 1.54 4.67
C LEU A 159 -15.91 0.42 5.59
N LYS A 160 -15.54 0.78 6.83
CA LYS A 160 -15.04 -0.17 7.83
C LYS A 160 -15.95 -0.23 9.04
N LEU A 161 -16.13 -1.45 9.57
CA LEU A 161 -16.85 -1.66 10.83
C LEU A 161 -15.89 -1.51 12.01
N VAL A 162 -16.10 -0.47 12.82
CA VAL A 162 -15.24 -0.15 13.97
C VAL A 162 -15.68 -0.88 15.22
N ARG A 163 -16.97 -0.80 15.54
CA ARG A 163 -17.52 -1.32 16.79
C ARG A 163 -18.97 -1.68 16.62
N ILE A 164 -19.39 -2.76 17.27
CA ILE A 164 -20.81 -3.05 17.49
C ILE A 164 -21.15 -2.55 18.88
N VAL A 165 -22.05 -1.58 18.96
CA VAL A 165 -22.54 -1.04 20.23
C VAL A 165 -23.87 -1.71 20.51
N GLN A 166 -23.91 -2.55 21.53
CA GLN A 166 -25.17 -3.06 22.06
C GLN A 166 -25.66 -2.09 23.12
N LYS A 167 -26.80 -1.46 22.87
CA LYS A 167 -27.49 -0.68 23.89
C LYS A 167 -28.48 -1.63 24.58
N PRO A 168 -28.19 -2.10 25.80
CA PRO A 168 -29.13 -2.95 26.50
C PRO A 168 -30.37 -2.12 26.82
N PHE A 169 -31.53 -2.63 26.42
CA PHE A 169 -32.83 -2.09 26.75
C PHE A 169 -33.53 -3.05 27.70
N ARG A 170 -33.58 -2.69 28.98
CA ARG A 170 -34.12 -3.53 30.05
C ARG A 170 -35.63 -3.38 30.12
N LEU A 171 -36.30 -4.49 29.86
CA LEU A 171 -37.73 -4.66 30.03
C LEU A 171 -37.99 -5.58 31.22
N LEU A 172 -38.96 -5.20 32.04
CA LEU A 172 -39.46 -6.01 33.14
C LEU A 172 -40.96 -6.24 32.93
N PHE A 173 -41.34 -7.50 32.77
CA PHE A 173 -42.73 -7.93 32.85
C PHE A 173 -43.09 -8.13 34.32
N ALA A 174 -43.73 -7.14 34.94
CA ALA A 174 -43.94 -7.11 36.39
C ALA A 174 -45.11 -7.99 36.84
N SER A 175 -46.24 -7.90 36.14
CA SER A 175 -47.46 -8.64 36.50
C SER A 175 -48.41 -8.70 35.31
N TYR A 176 -49.42 -9.56 35.41
CA TYR A 176 -50.54 -9.59 34.49
C TYR A 176 -51.86 -9.72 35.26
N THR A 177 -52.92 -9.07 34.78
CA THR A 177 -54.26 -9.12 35.39
C THR A 177 -55.30 -8.97 34.30
N ASP A 178 -56.21 -9.93 34.16
CA ASP A 178 -57.34 -9.89 33.22
C ASP A 178 -56.98 -9.52 31.77
N GLY A 179 -55.79 -9.95 31.31
CA GLY A 179 -55.29 -9.69 29.95
C GLY A 179 -54.49 -8.39 29.78
N ASP A 180 -54.35 -7.59 30.84
CA ASP A 180 -53.43 -6.45 30.89
C ASP A 180 -52.08 -6.91 31.44
N PHE A 181 -51.00 -6.58 30.73
CA PHE A 181 -49.61 -6.87 31.09
C PHE A 181 -48.93 -5.60 31.58
N ALA A 182 -48.44 -5.62 32.82
CA ALA A 182 -47.68 -4.52 33.41
C ALA A 182 -46.21 -4.61 32.96
N ILE A 183 -45.80 -3.67 32.10
CA ILE A 183 -44.45 -3.59 31.53
C ILE A 183 -43.73 -2.35 32.06
N ASN A 184 -42.54 -2.57 32.60
CA ASN A 184 -41.62 -1.53 33.03
C ASN A 184 -40.45 -1.44 32.04
N THR A 185 -40.29 -0.27 31.43
CA THR A 185 -39.08 0.08 30.68
C THR A 185 -38.10 0.74 31.65
N LEU A 186 -37.01 0.07 32.03
CA LEU A 186 -36.11 0.59 33.08
C LEU A 186 -35.13 1.66 32.55
N ASP A 187 -34.87 1.67 31.24
CA ASP A 187 -33.92 2.59 30.61
C ASP A 187 -34.59 3.83 29.99
N VAL A 188 -35.92 3.85 29.89
CA VAL A 188 -36.71 5.02 29.53
C VAL A 188 -37.48 5.41 30.78
N LYS A 189 -37.44 6.70 31.17
CA LYS A 189 -38.19 7.21 32.32
C LYS A 189 -39.70 7.26 32.03
N GLN A 190 -40.31 6.11 31.78
CA GLN A 190 -41.75 5.93 31.60
C GLN A 190 -42.35 5.31 32.86
N PRO A 191 -43.60 5.67 33.19
CA PRO A 191 -44.36 4.93 34.20
C PRO A 191 -44.60 3.48 33.75
N THR A 192 -45.00 2.62 34.69
CA THR A 192 -45.50 1.27 34.38
C THR A 192 -46.64 1.37 33.36
N GLN A 193 -46.52 0.61 32.28
CA GLN A 193 -47.52 0.57 31.22
C GLN A 193 -48.35 -0.70 31.35
N PHE A 194 -49.67 -0.59 31.23
CA PHE A 194 -50.59 -1.71 31.21
C PHE A 194 -51.07 -1.90 29.77
N LEU A 195 -50.65 -3.00 29.14
CA LEU A 195 -50.79 -3.21 27.69
C LEU A 195 -51.44 -4.56 27.41
N LYS A 196 -52.14 -4.69 26.29
CA LYS A 196 -52.76 -5.96 25.86
C LYS A 196 -51.97 -6.63 24.73
N VAL A 197 -52.31 -7.87 24.43
CA VAL A 197 -51.77 -8.55 23.23
C VAL A 197 -52.16 -7.75 22.00
N GLY A 198 -51.16 -7.37 21.19
CA GLY A 198 -51.33 -6.52 20.02
C GLY A 198 -50.87 -5.07 20.20
N ASP A 199 -50.69 -4.61 21.45
CA ASP A 199 -50.28 -3.24 21.73
C ASP A 199 -48.76 -3.05 21.65
N GLN A 200 -48.34 -1.84 21.30
CA GLN A 200 -46.94 -1.43 21.29
C GLN A 200 -46.55 -0.80 22.63
N ILE A 201 -45.39 -1.18 23.16
CA ILE A 201 -44.82 -0.62 24.39
C ILE A 201 -44.30 0.78 24.08
N ALA A 202 -44.91 1.80 24.71
CA ALA A 202 -44.60 3.20 24.47
C ALA A 202 -43.13 3.51 24.80
N GLY A 203 -42.49 4.30 23.92
CA GLY A 203 -41.06 4.61 24.01
C GLY A 203 -40.15 3.51 23.48
N THR A 204 -40.70 2.45 22.88
CA THR A 204 -39.93 1.33 22.34
C THR A 204 -40.50 0.83 21.01
N PRO A 205 -39.69 0.12 20.20
CA PRO A 205 -40.18 -0.56 18.99
C PRO A 205 -40.82 -1.93 19.29
N TYR A 206 -41.16 -2.27 20.53
CA TYR A 206 -41.68 -3.61 20.85
C TYR A 206 -43.20 -3.67 20.87
N LYS A 207 -43.76 -4.71 20.27
CA LYS A 207 -45.18 -5.03 20.30
C LYS A 207 -45.41 -6.39 20.94
N ILE A 208 -46.45 -6.50 21.76
CA ILE A 208 -46.82 -7.76 22.41
C ILE A 208 -47.49 -8.67 21.39
N THR A 209 -46.97 -9.88 21.19
CA THR A 209 -47.46 -10.83 20.18
C THR A 209 -48.09 -12.08 20.77
N GLY A 210 -47.72 -12.47 21.99
CA GLY A 210 -48.30 -13.65 22.63
C GLY A 210 -48.00 -13.71 24.12
N PHE A 211 -48.80 -14.50 24.82
CA PHE A 211 -48.65 -14.76 26.25
C PHE A 211 -48.91 -16.24 26.52
N GLU A 212 -48.04 -16.86 27.31
CA GLU A 212 -48.16 -18.24 27.75
C GLU A 212 -48.03 -18.29 29.27
N ALA A 213 -49.14 -18.62 29.95
CA ALA A 213 -49.13 -18.78 31.40
C ALA A 213 -48.41 -20.07 31.78
N LYS A 214 -47.35 -19.96 32.58
CA LYS A 214 -46.55 -21.11 33.04
C LYS A 214 -46.32 -21.03 34.54
N LYS A 215 -46.35 -22.20 35.18
CA LYS A 215 -46.01 -22.37 36.59
C LYS A 215 -44.93 -23.42 36.71
N GLU A 216 -43.90 -23.12 37.48
CA GLU A 216 -42.82 -24.03 37.78
C GLU A 216 -42.85 -24.35 39.27
N ILE A 217 -42.79 -25.65 39.60
CA ILE A 217 -42.69 -26.09 40.99
C ILE A 217 -41.21 -26.16 41.33
N ASN A 218 -40.78 -25.37 42.31
CA ASN A 218 -39.39 -25.42 42.75
C ASN A 218 -39.12 -26.79 43.42
N PRO A 219 -38.23 -27.63 42.87
CA PRO A 219 -37.99 -28.99 43.37
C PRO A 219 -37.41 -29.02 44.79
N SER A 220 -36.85 -27.91 45.28
CA SER A 220 -36.28 -27.82 46.63
C SER A 220 -37.26 -27.31 47.69
N THR A 221 -38.30 -26.55 47.32
CA THR A 221 -39.22 -25.92 48.30
C THR A 221 -40.68 -26.31 48.11
N GLY A 222 -41.04 -26.98 47.01
CA GLY A 222 -42.42 -27.34 46.69
C GLY A 222 -43.35 -26.15 46.39
N ALA A 223 -42.81 -24.92 46.38
CA ALA A 223 -43.57 -23.72 46.09
C ALA A 223 -43.84 -23.57 44.59
N GLU A 224 -45.07 -23.22 44.24
CA GLU A 224 -45.42 -22.78 42.89
C GLU A 224 -44.81 -21.41 42.62
N LYS A 225 -43.94 -21.32 41.61
CA LYS A 225 -43.41 -20.07 41.09
C LYS A 225 -44.07 -19.77 39.76
N ASP A 226 -44.66 -18.59 39.65
CA ASP A 226 -45.14 -18.08 38.36
C ASP A 226 -43.93 -17.77 37.47
N VAL A 227 -43.88 -18.40 36.30
CA VAL A 227 -42.86 -18.22 35.26
C VAL A 227 -43.51 -17.94 33.91
N SER A 228 -44.69 -17.30 33.94
CA SER A 228 -45.42 -16.95 32.73
C SER A 228 -44.56 -16.12 31.77
N GLU A 229 -44.69 -16.45 30.49
CA GLU A 229 -43.87 -15.95 29.40
C GLU A 229 -44.69 -15.00 28.52
N LEU A 230 -44.20 -13.78 28.32
CA LEU A 230 -44.77 -12.80 27.43
C LEU A 230 -43.84 -12.62 26.23
N THR A 231 -44.33 -12.97 25.03
CA THR A 231 -43.59 -12.79 23.79
C THR A 231 -43.83 -11.40 23.25
N ILE A 232 -42.75 -10.65 23.09
CA ILE A 232 -42.71 -9.35 22.41
C ILE A 232 -41.95 -9.49 21.09
N GLU A 233 -42.32 -8.71 20.10
CA GLU A 233 -41.66 -8.63 18.80
C GLU A 233 -41.21 -7.20 18.56
N ASN A 234 -39.96 -7.01 18.16
CA ASN A 234 -39.48 -5.71 17.71
C ASN A 234 -40.06 -5.44 16.31
N THR A 235 -40.85 -4.38 16.15
CA THR A 235 -41.49 -4.01 14.88
C THR A 235 -40.51 -3.55 13.81
N GLU A 236 -39.28 -3.18 14.19
CA GLU A 236 -38.23 -2.76 13.27
C GLU A 236 -37.39 -3.95 12.79
N THR A 237 -37.05 -4.89 13.68
CA THR A 237 -36.14 -6.01 13.36
C THR A 237 -36.84 -7.37 13.21
N GLY A 238 -38.14 -7.47 13.52
CA GLY A 238 -38.91 -8.72 13.54
C GLY A 238 -38.46 -9.73 14.61
N LYS A 239 -37.50 -9.38 15.46
CA LYS A 239 -36.93 -10.28 16.47
C LYS A 239 -37.91 -10.45 17.62
N LYS A 240 -38.21 -11.71 17.93
CA LYS A 240 -39.05 -12.09 19.07
C LYS A 240 -38.18 -12.28 20.32
N ILE A 241 -38.68 -11.77 21.44
CA ILE A 241 -38.06 -11.83 22.76
C ILE A 241 -39.12 -12.31 23.73
N VAL A 242 -38.75 -13.22 24.63
CA VAL A 242 -39.64 -13.74 25.67
C VAL A 242 -39.28 -13.06 26.99
N LEU A 243 -40.24 -12.36 27.57
CA LEU A 243 -40.15 -11.78 28.90
C LEU A 243 -40.77 -12.77 29.89
N VAL A 244 -39.99 -13.24 30.86
CA VAL A 244 -40.52 -14.04 31.97
C VAL A 244 -40.98 -13.10 33.07
N VAL A 245 -42.12 -13.40 33.70
CA VAL A 245 -42.67 -12.58 34.78
C VAL A 245 -41.65 -12.39 35.91
N ASN A 246 -41.52 -11.15 36.40
CA ASN A 246 -40.55 -10.71 37.39
C ASN A 246 -39.07 -10.93 37.03
N VAL A 247 -38.74 -11.12 35.74
CA VAL A 247 -37.37 -11.21 35.25
C VAL A 247 -37.06 -10.00 34.37
N ILE A 248 -35.91 -9.37 34.62
CA ILE A 248 -35.39 -8.30 33.76
C ILE A 248 -34.74 -8.95 32.55
N VAL A 249 -35.28 -8.66 31.37
CA VAL A 249 -34.71 -9.13 30.10
C VAL A 249 -34.06 -7.95 29.39
N ASN A 250 -32.80 -8.14 28.99
CA ASN A 250 -32.10 -7.21 28.12
C ASN A 250 -32.52 -7.49 26.68
N SER A 251 -33.13 -6.50 26.04
CA SER A 251 -33.23 -6.48 24.60
C SER A 251 -32.04 -5.70 24.01
N PRO A 252 -31.11 -6.35 23.30
CA PRO A 252 -29.97 -5.67 22.72
C PRO A 252 -30.37 -5.01 21.39
N ASP A 253 -30.69 -3.72 21.43
CA ASP A 253 -30.62 -2.93 20.20
C ASP A 253 -29.14 -2.84 19.81
N SER A 254 -28.81 -3.45 18.68
CA SER A 254 -27.44 -3.50 18.18
C SER A 254 -27.26 -2.40 17.14
N PHE A 255 -26.24 -1.58 17.35
CA PHE A 255 -25.83 -0.53 16.42
C PHE A 255 -24.46 -0.89 15.87
N ALA A 256 -24.28 -0.68 14.57
CA ALA A 256 -22.98 -0.75 13.93
C ALA A 256 -22.39 0.66 13.83
N LEU A 257 -21.21 0.86 14.41
CA LEU A 257 -20.42 2.06 14.21
C LEU A 257 -19.49 1.84 13.03
N PHE A 258 -19.69 2.64 11.98
CA PHE A 258 -18.88 2.62 10.78
C PHE A 258 -17.91 3.80 10.75
N ASN A 259 -16.74 3.56 10.17
CA ASN A 259 -15.78 4.58 9.80
C ASN A 259 -15.64 4.56 8.28
N TYR A 260 -15.91 5.70 7.66
CA TYR A 260 -15.82 5.85 6.22
C TYR A 260 -14.54 6.60 5.87
N GLU A 261 -13.57 5.88 5.30
CA GLU A 261 -12.21 6.40 5.09
C GLU A 261 -12.15 7.50 4.03
N TRP A 262 -13.08 7.51 3.08
CA TRP A 262 -13.15 8.49 1.98
C TRP A 262 -13.31 9.94 2.49
N ASN A 263 -14.36 10.22 3.28
CA ASN A 263 -14.57 11.56 3.87
C ASN A 263 -14.13 11.66 5.34
N LYS A 264 -13.50 10.60 5.88
CA LYS A 264 -13.03 10.52 7.27
C LYS A 264 -14.15 10.72 8.31
N THR A 265 -15.37 10.34 7.97
CA THR A 265 -16.53 10.46 8.87
C THR A 265 -16.80 9.16 9.61
N GLN A 266 -17.42 9.29 10.78
CA GLN A 266 -17.93 8.17 11.56
C GLN A 266 -19.42 8.35 11.78
N PHE A 267 -20.16 7.27 11.59
CA PHE A 267 -21.59 7.28 11.79
C PHE A 267 -22.09 5.93 12.32
N GLN A 268 -23.19 5.98 13.06
CA GLN A 268 -23.83 4.80 13.64
C GLN A 268 -25.11 4.49 12.87
N LYS A 269 -25.35 3.20 12.61
CA LYS A 269 -26.60 2.72 12.00
C LYS A 269 -27.20 1.58 12.79
N LYS A 270 -28.52 1.60 12.92
CA LYS A 270 -29.28 0.47 13.48
C LYS A 270 -29.56 -0.56 12.40
N LYS A 271 -29.86 -1.79 12.82
CA LYS A 271 -30.39 -2.81 11.93
C LYS A 271 -31.65 -2.29 11.23
N ASP A 272 -31.80 -2.67 9.97
CA ASP A 272 -32.83 -2.25 9.03
C ASP A 272 -32.81 -0.77 8.62
N GLU A 273 -31.82 0.01 9.08
CA GLU A 273 -31.67 1.40 8.65
C GLU A 273 -31.06 1.49 7.24
N GLU A 274 -31.61 2.42 6.45
CA GLU A 274 -31.12 2.77 5.13
C GLU A 274 -30.21 4.00 5.19
N PHE A 275 -29.16 3.98 4.38
CA PHE A 275 -28.22 5.10 4.27
C PHE A 275 -27.51 5.10 2.92
N ILE A 276 -26.92 6.24 2.61
CA ILE A 276 -26.20 6.52 1.36
C ILE A 276 -24.75 6.80 1.73
N LEU A 277 -23.83 6.43 0.84
CA LEU A 277 -22.42 6.79 0.94
C LEU A 277 -22.13 7.86 -0.10
N GLU A 278 -21.85 9.09 0.33
CA GLU A 278 -21.35 10.13 -0.58
C GLU A 278 -19.99 9.71 -1.17
N PRO A 279 -19.70 10.04 -2.43
CA PRO A 279 -20.49 10.87 -3.35
C PRO A 279 -21.59 10.09 -4.12
N GLU A 280 -21.71 8.78 -3.93
CA GLU A 280 -22.64 7.92 -4.66
C GLU A 280 -24.08 8.03 -4.13
N THR A 281 -24.78 9.10 -4.52
CA THR A 281 -26.16 9.36 -4.05
C THR A 281 -27.23 8.48 -4.70
N ASP A 282 -26.90 7.77 -5.77
CA ASP A 282 -27.82 6.88 -6.49
C ASP A 282 -27.87 5.45 -5.90
N VAL A 283 -27.03 5.16 -4.90
CA VAL A 283 -26.97 3.85 -4.25
C VAL A 283 -27.32 3.95 -2.77
N THR A 284 -28.43 3.30 -2.43
CA THR A 284 -28.87 3.13 -1.04
C THR A 284 -28.44 1.77 -0.51
N TYR A 285 -27.83 1.77 0.66
CA TYR A 285 -27.46 0.59 1.43
C TYR A 285 -28.41 0.42 2.61
N LYS A 286 -28.77 -0.83 2.90
CA LYS A 286 -29.54 -1.21 4.09
C LYS A 286 -28.72 -2.13 4.98
N LEU A 287 -28.67 -1.85 6.28
CA LEU A 287 -28.01 -2.72 7.25
C LEU A 287 -28.93 -3.89 7.62
N ILE A 288 -28.75 -5.03 6.98
CA ILE A 288 -29.66 -6.18 7.14
C ILE A 288 -29.34 -7.01 8.39
N ASP A 289 -28.09 -7.02 8.83
CA ASP A 289 -27.72 -7.81 9.99
C ASP A 289 -26.49 -7.31 10.73
N ILE A 290 -26.49 -7.56 12.04
CA ILE A 290 -25.41 -7.21 12.96
C ILE A 290 -25.22 -8.42 13.89
N GLU A 291 -24.23 -9.25 13.59
CA GLU A 291 -23.86 -10.41 14.39
C GLU A 291 -22.49 -10.20 15.03
N SER A 292 -22.15 -10.99 16.05
CA SER A 292 -20.96 -10.85 16.91
C SER A 292 -19.63 -10.64 16.16
N GLY A 293 -19.36 -9.39 15.78
CA GLY A 293 -18.16 -8.96 15.04
C GLY A 293 -18.33 -8.77 13.53
N GLN A 294 -19.53 -8.82 12.98
CA GLN A 294 -19.79 -8.61 11.55
C GLN A 294 -21.08 -7.82 11.31
N ALA A 295 -21.08 -6.98 10.28
CA ALA A 295 -22.25 -6.26 9.79
C ALA A 295 -22.49 -6.63 8.33
N VAL A 296 -23.73 -6.96 7.98
CA VAL A 296 -24.11 -7.30 6.61
C VAL A 296 -24.94 -6.17 6.02
N LEU A 297 -24.47 -5.63 4.91
CA LEU A 297 -25.09 -4.55 4.15
C LEU A 297 -25.70 -5.12 2.87
N GLU A 298 -26.86 -4.64 2.47
CA GLU A 298 -27.49 -4.94 1.19
C GLU A 298 -27.57 -3.65 0.36
N ASN A 299 -27.09 -3.71 -0.88
CA ASN A 299 -27.32 -2.65 -1.86
C ASN A 299 -28.74 -2.81 -2.43
N LEU A 300 -29.61 -1.82 -2.25
CA LEU A 300 -31.02 -1.92 -2.63
C LEU A 300 -31.25 -1.92 -4.15
N LYS A 301 -30.34 -1.34 -4.92
CA LYS A 301 -30.41 -1.29 -6.39
C LYS A 301 -30.01 -2.63 -7.02
N THR A 302 -28.94 -3.25 -6.53
CA THR A 302 -28.39 -4.48 -7.11
C THR A 302 -28.77 -5.76 -6.35
N ARG A 303 -29.35 -5.62 -5.14
CA ARG A 303 -29.62 -6.72 -4.19
C ARG A 303 -28.39 -7.53 -3.79
N LYS A 304 -27.19 -7.02 -4.06
CA LYS A 304 -25.93 -7.64 -3.62
C LYS A 304 -25.71 -7.38 -2.13
N LYS A 305 -25.26 -8.42 -1.43
CA LYS A 305 -24.90 -8.36 -0.01
C LYS A 305 -23.40 -8.21 0.14
N ALA A 306 -22.98 -7.39 1.09
CA ALA A 306 -21.59 -7.20 1.47
C ALA A 306 -21.45 -7.38 2.96
N THR A 307 -20.41 -8.09 3.39
CA THR A 307 -20.15 -8.36 4.80
C THR A 307 -18.92 -7.59 5.24
N LEU A 308 -19.10 -6.68 6.18
CA LEU A 308 -18.01 -5.96 6.84
C LEU A 308 -17.68 -6.66 8.15
N ARG A 309 -16.42 -7.04 8.32
CA ARG A 309 -15.94 -7.65 9.57
C ARG A 309 -15.34 -6.57 10.46
N LEU A 310 -15.47 -6.77 11.77
CA LEU A 310 -14.80 -5.93 12.75
C LEU A 310 -13.29 -6.06 12.53
N GLU A 311 -12.60 -4.94 12.35
CA GLU A 311 -11.14 -4.96 12.39
C GLU A 311 -10.72 -5.25 13.84
N ASN A 312 -10.12 -6.42 14.07
CA ASN A 312 -9.45 -6.71 15.33
C ASN A 312 -8.24 -5.76 15.42
N ARG A 313 -8.34 -4.74 16.28
CA ARG A 313 -7.18 -3.97 16.73
C ARG A 313 -6.28 -4.81 17.63
#